data_AF-A0A0P6X7X0-F1
#
_entry.id   AF-A0A0P6X7X0-F1
#
_cell.length_a   1.000
_cell.length_b   1.000
_cell.length_c   1.000
_cell.angle_alpha   90.00
_cell.angle_beta   90.00
_cell.angle_gamma   90.00
#
_symmetry.space_group_name_H-M   'P 1'
#
loop_
_entity.id
_entity.type
_entity.pdbx_description
1 polymer ?
#
loop_
_entity_poly.entity_id
_entity_poly.type
_entity_poly.pdbx_seq_one_letter_code
_entity_poly.pdbx_strand_id
1 'polypeptide(L)'
;MFQVSKLKTFGRVALLVLLLATTMGPWFADSHPATEESCSRPLVWLGDGYCACLIPLKDYVEGALGHDVMWLLCLPPALPVLSTLLLLLFGERQWLWICHLSAWGIAGIYAFLWFGGAWYAHRGVLILWGAGLGGVVAVALLIGEMLIARLQFSMNHREELS
;
A
#
# COMPACT_ATOMS: atom_id res chain seq x y z
N MET A 1 27.84 -10.62 -0.06
CA MET A 1 26.75 -10.17 0.83
C MET A 1 26.42 -8.66 0.73
N PHE A 2 27.40 -7.74 0.69
CA PHE A 2 27.16 -6.28 0.79
C PHE A 2 26.35 -5.65 -0.38
N GLN A 3 26.40 -6.23 -1.59
CA GLN A 3 25.61 -5.74 -2.73
C GLN A 3 24.12 -6.13 -2.63
N VAL A 4 23.83 -7.31 -2.10
CA VAL A 4 22.45 -7.80 -1.94
C VAL A 4 21.71 -6.98 -0.87
N SER A 5 22.38 -6.66 0.24
CA SER A 5 21.78 -5.80 1.29
C SER A 5 21.50 -4.39 0.78
N LYS A 6 22.42 -3.79 0.01
CA LYS A 6 22.18 -2.48 -0.63
C LYS A 6 21.00 -2.50 -1.59
N LEU A 7 20.95 -3.48 -2.49
CA LEU A 7 19.86 -3.62 -3.47
C LEU A 7 18.49 -3.77 -2.77
N LYS A 8 18.45 -4.54 -1.68
CA LYS A 8 17.25 -4.74 -0.86
C LYS A 8 16.77 -3.46 -0.21
N THR A 9 17.68 -2.69 0.39
CA THR A 9 17.35 -1.37 0.97
C THR A 9 16.84 -0.40 -0.08
N PHE A 10 17.52 -0.29 -1.23
CA PHE A 10 17.07 0.57 -2.33
C PHE A 10 15.70 0.15 -2.86
N GLY A 11 15.46 -1.15 -3.05
CA GLY A 11 14.18 -1.67 -3.49
C GLY A 11 13.05 -1.34 -2.50
N ARG A 12 13.28 -1.54 -1.20
CA ARG A 12 12.31 -1.18 -0.15
C ARG A 12 12.00 0.32 -0.13
N VAL A 13 13.02 1.17 -0.25
CA VAL A 13 12.82 2.63 -0.29
C VAL A 13 12.06 3.05 -1.56
N ALA A 14 12.40 2.49 -2.73
CA ALA A 14 11.69 2.77 -3.96
C ALA A 14 10.21 2.34 -3.89
N LEU A 15 9.94 1.15 -3.35
CA LEU A 15 8.59 0.65 -3.15
C LEU A 15 7.83 1.45 -2.09
N LEU A 16 8.51 1.98 -1.07
CA LEU A 16 7.94 2.90 -0.10
C LEU A 16 7.52 4.23 -0.77
N VAL A 17 8.35 4.79 -1.64
CA VAL A 17 8.03 6.01 -2.39
C VAL A 17 6.84 5.76 -3.33
N LEU A 18 6.81 4.62 -4.02
CA LEU A 18 5.68 4.22 -4.86
C LEU A 18 4.41 4.03 -4.04
N LEU A 19 4.49 3.45 -2.85
CA LEU A 19 3.36 3.34 -1.93
C LEU A 19 2.88 4.71 -1.44
N LEU A 20 3.78 5.67 -1.20
CA LEU A 20 3.36 7.03 -0.89
C LEU A 20 2.65 7.68 -2.09
N ALA A 21 3.12 7.44 -3.31
CA ALA A 21 2.45 7.92 -4.51
C ALA A 21 1.04 7.32 -4.68
N THR A 22 0.81 6.08 -4.24
CA THR A 22 -0.53 5.46 -4.31
C THR A 22 -1.52 6.18 -3.40
N THR A 23 -1.08 6.79 -2.30
CA THR A 23 -1.94 7.59 -1.40
C THR A 23 -2.46 8.88 -2.06
N MET A 24 -1.85 9.32 -3.17
CA MET A 24 -2.33 10.47 -3.94
C MET A 24 -3.46 10.10 -4.91
N GLY A 25 -3.79 8.82 -5.06
CA GLY A 25 -4.88 8.34 -5.90
C GLY A 25 -6.17 8.10 -5.12
N PRO A 26 -7.29 7.87 -5.82
CA PRO A 26 -8.56 7.53 -5.19
C PRO A 26 -8.49 6.09 -4.64
N TRP A 27 -8.80 5.95 -3.35
CA TRP A 27 -8.90 4.67 -2.64
C TRP A 27 -10.33 4.26 -2.32
N PHE A 28 -11.25 5.23 -2.28
CA PHE A 28 -12.64 5.03 -1.90
C PHE A 28 -13.53 5.84 -2.82
N ALA A 29 -14.69 5.28 -3.12
CA ALA A 29 -15.77 5.95 -3.83
C ALA A 29 -16.97 6.04 -2.89
N ASP A 30 -17.61 7.19 -2.88
CA ASP A 30 -18.91 7.36 -2.27
C ASP A 30 -20.00 7.23 -3.33
N SER A 31 -21.04 6.45 -3.01
CA SER A 31 -22.07 6.06 -3.96
C SER A 31 -23.43 6.60 -3.52
N HIS A 32 -23.70 7.82 -3.92
CA HIS A 32 -25.04 8.42 -3.91
C HIS A 32 -25.14 9.33 -5.12
N PRO A 33 -26.35 9.65 -5.63
CA PRO A 33 -26.50 10.56 -6.75
C PRO A 33 -25.84 11.90 -6.43
N ALA A 34 -24.60 12.06 -6.89
CA ALA A 34 -23.77 13.22 -6.59
C ALA A 34 -23.46 13.98 -7.89
N THR A 35 -23.89 15.22 -7.94
CA THR A 35 -23.43 16.20 -8.91
C THR A 35 -22.08 16.76 -8.48
N GLU A 36 -21.36 17.40 -9.42
CA GLU A 36 -20.12 18.14 -9.13
C GLU A 36 -20.33 19.14 -7.97
N GLU A 37 -21.52 19.74 -7.89
CA GLU A 37 -21.90 20.74 -6.90
C GLU A 37 -22.18 20.16 -5.51
N SER A 38 -22.71 18.93 -5.46
CA SER A 38 -22.96 18.21 -4.20
C SER A 38 -21.75 17.44 -3.68
N CYS A 39 -20.68 17.34 -4.47
CA CYS A 39 -19.45 16.67 -4.10
C CYS A 39 -18.63 17.60 -3.17
N SER A 40 -18.87 17.51 -1.87
CA SER A 40 -18.16 18.33 -0.90
C SER A 40 -16.77 17.79 -0.58
N ARG A 41 -15.82 18.71 -0.33
CA ARG A 41 -14.48 18.34 0.15
C ARG A 41 -14.56 17.43 1.39
N PRO A 42 -13.69 16.42 1.50
CA PRO A 42 -12.48 16.16 0.70
C PRO A 42 -12.70 15.25 -0.51
N LEU A 43 -13.96 15.02 -0.90
CA LEU A 43 -14.29 14.22 -2.08
C LEU A 43 -14.14 15.03 -3.37
N VAL A 44 -13.79 14.36 -4.45
CA VAL A 44 -13.67 14.93 -5.80
C VAL A 44 -14.58 14.17 -6.74
N TRP A 45 -15.32 14.90 -7.56
CA TRP A 45 -16.25 14.33 -8.52
C TRP A 45 -15.49 13.61 -9.65
N LEU A 46 -15.84 12.36 -9.90
CA LEU A 46 -15.21 11.52 -10.93
C LEU A 46 -16.08 11.32 -12.18
N GLY A 47 -17.29 11.87 -12.22
CA GLY A 47 -18.26 11.63 -13.29
C GLY A 47 -19.36 10.64 -12.90
N ASP A 48 -20.43 10.56 -13.71
CA ASP A 48 -21.51 9.57 -13.60
C ASP A 48 -22.19 9.45 -12.23
N GLY A 49 -22.24 10.55 -11.48
CA GLY A 49 -22.87 10.56 -10.17
C GLY A 49 -21.94 10.16 -9.02
N TYR A 50 -20.63 9.99 -9.26
CA TYR A 50 -19.69 9.46 -8.28
C TYR A 50 -18.69 10.49 -7.76
N CYS A 51 -18.37 10.35 -6.48
CA CYS A 51 -17.39 11.12 -5.76
C CYS A 51 -16.31 10.17 -5.21
N ALA A 52 -15.04 10.54 -5.28
CA ALA A 52 -13.96 9.76 -4.68
C ALA A 52 -13.13 10.57 -3.71
N CYS A 53 -12.66 9.91 -2.67
CA CYS A 53 -11.82 10.53 -1.65
C CYS A 53 -10.38 10.62 -2.15
N LEU A 54 -9.92 11.84 -2.42
CA LEU A 54 -8.53 12.18 -2.77
C LEU A 54 -7.81 12.79 -1.55
N ILE A 55 -7.98 12.22 -0.34
CA ILE A 55 -7.35 12.81 0.85
C ILE A 55 -5.85 12.52 0.84
N PRO A 56 -4.98 13.55 0.77
CA PRO A 56 -3.57 13.37 1.07
C PRO A 56 -3.37 13.08 2.57
N LEU A 57 -2.39 12.25 2.93
CA LEU A 57 -2.05 11.88 4.32
C LEU A 57 -1.96 13.07 5.31
N LYS A 58 -1.65 14.27 4.80
CA LYS A 58 -1.61 15.52 5.56
C LYS A 58 -3.00 15.93 6.08
N ASP A 59 -4.02 15.94 5.22
CA ASP A 59 -5.37 16.35 5.58
C ASP A 59 -6.02 15.31 6.52
N TYR A 60 -5.55 14.05 6.46
CA TYR A 60 -5.85 13.01 7.44
C TYR A 60 -5.28 13.32 8.83
N VAL A 61 -4.03 13.76 8.95
CA VAL A 61 -3.42 14.12 10.25
C VAL A 61 -4.09 15.36 10.86
N GLU A 62 -4.47 16.35 10.04
CA GLU A 62 -5.17 17.55 10.50
C GLU A 62 -6.65 17.28 10.87
N GLY A 63 -7.28 16.25 10.29
CA GLY A 63 -8.67 15.86 10.59
C GLY A 63 -8.86 14.72 11.60
N ALA A 64 -7.84 13.91 11.89
CA ALA A 64 -7.95 12.65 12.64
C ALA A 64 -8.28 12.76 14.14
N LEU A 65 -8.44 13.96 14.70
CA LEU A 65 -8.92 14.11 16.08
C LEU A 65 -10.44 13.89 16.24
N GLY A 66 -11.15 13.51 15.17
CA GLY A 66 -12.52 12.99 15.28
C GLY A 66 -13.03 12.28 14.02
N HIS A 67 -13.14 10.94 14.08
CA HIS A 67 -14.15 10.06 13.44
C HIS A 67 -13.66 8.58 13.46
N ASP A 68 -14.18 7.78 14.40
CA ASP A 68 -13.68 6.44 14.80
C ASP A 68 -13.58 5.37 13.69
N VAL A 69 -14.25 5.55 12.55
CA VAL A 69 -14.30 4.54 11.46
C VAL A 69 -13.26 4.82 10.37
N MET A 70 -12.85 6.08 10.22
CA MET A 70 -11.96 6.50 9.12
C MET A 70 -10.52 6.01 9.36
N TRP A 71 -10.09 5.94 10.62
CA TRP A 71 -8.81 5.36 11.02
C TRP A 71 -8.69 3.88 10.61
N LEU A 72 -9.75 3.09 10.76
CA LEU A 72 -9.77 1.67 10.38
C LEU A 72 -9.59 1.47 8.87
N LEU A 73 -10.07 2.41 8.05
CA LEU A 73 -9.93 2.37 6.59
C LEU A 73 -8.53 2.82 6.14
N CYS A 74 -7.90 3.77 6.85
CA CYS A 74 -6.57 4.27 6.53
C CYS A 74 -5.42 3.46 7.15
N LEU A 75 -5.70 2.60 8.14
CA LEU A 75 -4.69 1.78 8.82
C LEU A 75 -3.97 0.81 7.87
N PRO A 76 -4.66 0.01 7.01
CA PRO A 76 -3.99 -0.98 6.18
C PRO A 76 -2.89 -0.43 5.26
N PRO A 77 -3.06 0.72 4.55
CA PRO A 77 -1.97 1.30 3.76
C PRO A 77 -0.87 1.98 4.61
N ALA A 78 -1.11 2.28 5.89
CA ALA A 78 -0.10 2.84 6.80
C ALA A 78 0.83 1.76 7.40
N LEU A 79 0.35 0.52 7.57
CA LEU A 79 1.14 -0.58 8.12
C LEU A 79 2.43 -0.90 7.34
N PRO A 80 2.44 -0.93 6.00
CA PRO A 80 3.66 -1.13 5.23
C PRO A 80 4.68 -0.02 5.43
N VAL A 81 4.26 1.23 5.60
CA VAL A 81 5.15 2.36 5.86
C VAL A 81 5.86 2.16 7.20
N LEU A 82 5.09 1.91 8.27
CA LEU A 82 5.62 1.66 9.60
C LEU A 82 6.59 0.47 9.62
N SER A 83 6.19 -0.67 9.03
CA SER A 83 7.04 -1.86 9.02
C SER A 83 8.34 -1.68 8.22
N THR A 84 8.28 -0.95 7.10
CA THR A 84 9.47 -0.65 6.29
C THR A 84 10.44 0.25 7.06
N LEU A 85 9.93 1.29 7.73
CA LEU A 85 10.73 2.16 8.58
C LEU A 85 11.37 1.40 9.74
N LEU A 86 10.62 0.52 10.41
CA LEU A 86 11.15 -0.31 11.49
C LEU A 86 12.29 -1.23 11.02
N LEU A 87 12.16 -1.82 9.83
CA LEU A 87 13.25 -2.62 9.24
C LEU A 87 14.48 -1.79 8.87
N LEU A 88 14.28 -0.56 8.39
CA LEU A 88 15.39 0.35 8.06
C LEU A 88 16.13 0.82 9.32
N LEU A 89 15.40 1.07 10.41
CA LEU A 89 15.95 1.60 11.67
C LEU A 89 16.59 0.52 12.55
N PHE A 90 15.93 -0.63 12.71
CA PHE A 90 16.34 -1.68 13.65
C PHE A 90 17.04 -2.86 12.98
N GLY A 91 17.18 -2.82 11.65
CA GLY A 91 17.80 -3.88 10.85
C GLY A 91 16.91 -5.11 10.64
N GLU A 92 17.48 -6.12 9.97
CA GLU A 92 16.75 -7.31 9.51
C GLU A 92 16.61 -8.39 10.59
N ARG A 93 15.79 -8.13 11.62
CA ARG A 93 15.40 -9.19 12.56
C ARG A 93 14.32 -10.07 11.94
N GLN A 94 14.43 -11.38 12.10
CA GLN A 94 13.49 -12.35 11.51
C GLN A 94 12.02 -12.07 11.86
N TRP A 95 11.74 -11.71 13.12
CA TRP A 95 10.39 -11.30 13.53
C TRP A 95 9.90 -10.02 12.84
N LEU A 96 10.75 -8.99 12.74
CA LEU A 96 10.39 -7.74 12.05
C LEU A 96 10.14 -7.98 10.56
N TRP A 97 10.93 -8.86 9.95
CA TRP A 97 10.75 -9.25 8.55
C TRP A 97 9.42 -9.98 8.33
N ILE A 98 9.03 -10.89 9.23
CA ILE A 98 7.71 -11.54 9.19
C ILE A 98 6.60 -10.49 9.36
N CYS A 99 6.70 -9.59 10.34
CA CYS A 99 5.73 -8.51 10.52
C CYS A 99 5.62 -7.63 9.28
N HIS A 100 6.73 -7.33 8.62
CA HIS A 100 6.77 -6.55 7.40
C HIS A 100 6.06 -7.25 6.23
N LEU A 101 6.37 -8.54 6.00
CA LEU A 101 5.65 -9.32 4.99
C LEU A 101 4.15 -9.36 5.26
N SER A 102 3.76 -9.57 6.52
CA SER A 102 2.35 -9.56 6.92
C SER A 102 1.70 -8.19 6.67
N ALA A 103 2.37 -7.09 7.01
CA ALA A 103 1.87 -5.74 6.77
C ALA A 103 1.63 -5.46 5.28
N TRP A 104 2.59 -5.82 4.42
CA TRP A 104 2.45 -5.68 2.98
C TRP A 104 1.40 -6.64 2.39
N GLY A 105 1.28 -7.86 2.93
CA GLY A 105 0.23 -8.80 2.57
C GLY A 105 -1.17 -8.29 2.90
N ILE A 106 -1.38 -7.78 4.11
CA ILE A 106 -2.65 -7.17 4.54
C ILE A 106 -2.99 -5.97 3.66
N ALA A 107 -2.03 -5.08 3.40
CA ALA A 107 -2.22 -3.94 2.53
C ALA A 107 -2.57 -4.35 1.08
N GLY A 108 -1.91 -5.40 0.56
CA GLY A 108 -2.19 -5.95 -0.76
C GLY A 108 -3.59 -6.56 -0.88
N ILE A 109 -4.02 -7.37 0.10
CA ILE A 109 -5.37 -7.94 0.14
C ILE A 109 -6.41 -6.82 0.23
N TYR A 110 -6.18 -5.84 1.10
CA TYR A 110 -7.04 -4.69 1.26
C TYR A 110 -7.19 -3.91 -0.05
N ALA A 111 -6.08 -3.57 -0.69
CA ALA A 111 -6.04 -2.89 -1.97
C ALA A 111 -6.76 -3.67 -3.09
N PHE A 112 -6.57 -4.99 -3.13
CA PHE A 112 -7.25 -5.87 -4.09
C PHE A 112 -8.77 -5.88 -3.88
N LEU A 113 -9.24 -6.01 -2.64
CA LEU A 113 -10.67 -6.00 -2.32
C LEU A 113 -11.32 -4.67 -2.68
N TRP A 114 -10.66 -3.54 -2.41
CA TRP A 114 -11.19 -2.22 -2.77
C TRP A 114 -11.21 -2.00 -4.28
N PHE A 115 -10.10 -2.29 -4.95
CA PHE A 115 -10.02 -2.14 -6.41
C PHE A 115 -11.04 -3.05 -7.11
N GLY A 116 -11.05 -4.35 -6.78
CA GLY A 116 -11.96 -5.32 -7.38
C GLY A 116 -13.43 -5.09 -7.00
N GLY A 117 -13.70 -4.76 -5.74
CA GLY A 117 -15.03 -4.46 -5.24
C GLY A 117 -15.64 -3.23 -5.90
N ALA A 118 -14.89 -2.13 -5.97
CA ALA A 118 -15.34 -0.92 -6.67
C ALA A 118 -15.48 -1.14 -8.17
N TRP A 119 -14.53 -1.83 -8.80
CA TRP A 119 -14.61 -2.16 -10.23
C TRP A 119 -15.90 -2.95 -10.55
N TYR A 120 -16.22 -3.95 -9.73
CA TYR A 120 -17.43 -4.77 -9.88
C TYR A 120 -18.71 -3.97 -9.59
N ALA A 121 -18.74 -3.24 -8.47
CA ALA A 121 -19.90 -2.47 -8.03
C ALA A 121 -20.26 -1.33 -9.01
N HIS A 122 -19.25 -0.71 -9.62
CA HIS A 122 -19.41 0.45 -10.51
C HIS A 122 -19.23 0.09 -12.00
N ARG A 123 -19.27 -1.21 -12.35
CA ARG A 123 -19.17 -1.70 -13.75
C ARG A 123 -17.98 -1.13 -14.53
N GLY A 124 -16.87 -0.86 -13.85
CA GLY A 124 -15.65 -0.33 -14.47
C GLY A 124 -15.67 1.17 -14.82
N VAL A 125 -16.72 1.91 -14.46
CA VAL A 125 -16.77 3.37 -14.61
C VAL A 125 -15.79 4.05 -13.64
N LEU A 126 -15.65 3.49 -12.45
CA LEU A 126 -14.82 4.05 -11.39
C LEU A 126 -13.50 3.29 -11.26
N ILE A 127 -12.38 3.97 -11.56
CA ILE A 127 -11.03 3.41 -11.49
C ILE A 127 -10.33 3.93 -10.22
N LEU A 128 -10.30 3.09 -9.18
CA LEU A 128 -9.51 3.34 -7.96
C LEU A 128 -8.02 3.06 -8.19
N TRP A 129 -7.38 3.87 -9.04
CA TRP A 129 -5.99 3.60 -9.45
C TRP A 129 -5.01 3.60 -8.26
N GLY A 130 -5.30 4.34 -7.18
CA GLY A 130 -4.51 4.31 -5.95
C GLY A 130 -4.50 2.92 -5.31
N ALA A 131 -5.68 2.32 -5.15
CA ALA A 131 -5.81 0.93 -4.68
C ALA A 131 -5.17 -0.07 -5.65
N GLY A 132 -5.42 0.07 -6.96
CA GLY A 132 -4.84 -0.82 -7.98
C GLY A 132 -3.31 -0.81 -7.96
N LEU A 133 -2.70 0.39 -7.97
CA LEU A 133 -1.25 0.56 -7.89
C LEU A 133 -0.71 0.06 -6.55
N GLY A 134 -1.42 0.31 -5.43
CA GLY A 134 -1.04 -0.18 -4.10
C GLY A 134 -0.94 -1.71 -4.06
N GLY A 135 -1.89 -2.40 -4.68
CA GLY A 135 -1.87 -3.85 -4.84
C GLY A 135 -0.66 -4.34 -5.64
N VAL A 136 -0.36 -3.69 -6.78
CA VAL A 136 0.82 -4.03 -7.61
C VAL A 136 2.12 -3.85 -6.83
N VAL A 137 2.28 -2.73 -6.12
CA VAL A 137 3.47 -2.46 -5.30
C VAL A 137 3.61 -3.51 -4.20
N ALA A 138 2.51 -3.90 -3.55
CA ALA A 138 2.54 -4.94 -2.52
C ALA A 138 2.98 -6.30 -3.07
N VAL A 139 2.43 -6.71 -4.22
CA VAL A 139 2.82 -7.97 -4.87
C VAL A 139 4.29 -7.93 -5.29
N ALA A 140 4.74 -6.83 -5.90
CA ALA A 140 6.13 -6.67 -6.31
C ALA A 140 7.10 -6.78 -5.13
N LEU A 141 6.76 -6.16 -3.98
CA LEU A 141 7.56 -6.26 -2.77
C LEU A 141 7.62 -7.68 -2.23
N LEU A 142 6.47 -8.35 -2.11
CA LEU A 142 6.41 -9.72 -1.59
C LEU A 142 7.22 -10.68 -2.46
N ILE A 143 7.05 -10.60 -3.79
CA ILE A 143 7.82 -11.41 -4.74
C ILE A 143 9.33 -11.10 -4.60
N GLY A 144 9.69 -9.83 -4.55
CA GLY A 144 11.08 -9.40 -4.39
C GLY A 144 11.73 -9.95 -3.12
N GLU A 145 11.05 -9.84 -1.98
CA GLU A 145 11.53 -10.37 -0.70
C GLU A 145 11.67 -11.90 -0.72
N MET A 146 10.70 -12.62 -1.31
CA MET A 146 10.77 -14.08 -1.41
C MET A 146 11.89 -14.55 -2.34
N LEU A 147 12.11 -13.87 -3.47
CA LEU A 147 13.19 -14.20 -4.40
C LEU A 147 14.56 -13.96 -3.75
N ILE A 148 14.74 -12.84 -3.06
CA ILE A 148 15.99 -12.53 -2.35
C ILE A 148 16.26 -13.56 -1.24
N ALA A 149 15.24 -13.92 -0.45
CA ALA A 149 15.38 -14.94 0.60
C ALA A 149 15.80 -16.30 0.01
N ARG A 150 15.22 -16.71 -1.12
CA ARG A 150 15.63 -17.94 -1.84
C ARG A 150 17.06 -17.86 -2.35
N LEU A 151 17.47 -16.72 -2.92
CA LEU A 151 18.84 -16.51 -3.39
C LEU A 151 19.85 -16.59 -2.25
N GLN A 152 19.58 -15.96 -1.11
CA GLN A 152 20.44 -16.02 0.07
C GLN A 152 20.58 -17.45 0.61
N PHE A 153 19.47 -18.19 0.69
CA PHE A 153 19.48 -19.58 1.10
C PHE A 153 20.32 -20.46 0.15
N SER A 154 20.13 -20.31 -1.16
CA SER A 154 20.89 -21.05 -2.16
C SER A 154 22.38 -20.74 -2.14
N MET A 155 22.78 -19.49 -1.86
CA MET A 155 24.18 -19.10 -1.77
C MET A 155 24.86 -19.70 -0.53
N ASN A 156 24.22 -19.58 0.64
CA ASN A 156 24.75 -20.13 1.89
C ASN A 156 24.93 -21.65 1.78
N HIS A 157 23.95 -22.36 1.20
CA HIS A 157 24.06 -23.80 1.02
C HIS A 157 25.21 -24.22 0.08
N ARG A 158 25.54 -23.37 -0.90
CA ARG A 158 26.67 -23.61 -1.81
C ARG A 158 28.02 -23.41 -1.13
N GLU A 159 28.12 -22.43 -0.24
CA GLU A 159 29.33 -22.18 0.56
C GLU A 159 29.58 -23.29 1.60
N GLU A 160 28.54 -23.91 2.15
CA GLU A 160 28.69 -25.06 3.07
C GLU A 160 29.20 -26.34 2.38
N LEU A 161 29.04 -26.44 1.06
CA LEU A 161 29.43 -27.61 0.26
C LEU A 161 30.82 -27.47 -0.39
N SER A 162 31.47 -26.31 -0.29
CA SER A 162 32.80 -26.00 -0.86
C SER A 162 33.89 -26.01 0.20
#